data_AF-A0AAN7CPZ3-F1
#
_entry.id   AF-A0AAN7CPZ3-F1
#
_cell.length_a   1.000
_cell.length_b   1.000
_cell.length_c   1.000
_cell.angle_alpha   90.00
_cell.angle_beta   90.00
_cell.angle_gamma   90.00
#
_symmetry.space_group_name_H-M   'P 1'
#
loop_
_entity.id
_entity.type
_entity.pdbx_description
1 polymer ?
#
loop_
_entity_poly.entity_id
_entity_poly.type
_entity_poly.pdbx_seq_one_letter_code
_entity_poly.pdbx_strand_id
1 'polypeptide(L)'
;MAKFLIATLLSLASFQAVLAAPKVYPEVTPGPGMPSLAELNVTSAQLYEMGRPAELDARALDLEKRFDGKCGPASLPYTNVDDIIACYHYLNKLGNKMCSASYHSVMCKAGKAHVFGTAMHVESTSSYCRHAANAVLWVVDHCTRPDKSCGGKLAVVPSVLP
;
A
#
# COMPACT_ATOMS: atom_id res chain seq x y z
N MET A 1 75.98 -19.42 -0.97
CA MET A 1 75.05 -18.31 -0.69
C MET A 1 73.72 -18.66 -1.34
N ALA A 2 72.67 -18.81 -0.54
CA ALA A 2 71.46 -19.59 -0.86
C ALA A 2 70.45 -18.80 -1.72
N LYS A 3 69.85 -19.51 -2.69
CA LYS A 3 68.71 -19.08 -3.53
C LYS A 3 67.46 -18.92 -2.67
N PHE A 4 66.81 -17.75 -2.72
CA PHE A 4 65.46 -17.56 -2.19
C PHE A 4 64.48 -17.35 -3.35
N LEU A 5 63.70 -18.40 -3.63
CA LEU A 5 62.51 -18.39 -4.48
C LEU A 5 61.34 -17.87 -3.63
N ILE A 6 60.79 -16.71 -3.96
CA ILE A 6 59.58 -16.15 -3.33
C ILE A 6 58.39 -16.54 -4.21
N ALA A 7 57.58 -17.47 -3.73
CA ALA A 7 56.33 -17.89 -4.34
C ALA A 7 55.19 -16.94 -3.91
N THR A 8 54.70 -16.12 -4.84
CA THR A 8 53.48 -15.31 -4.65
C THR A 8 52.24 -16.15 -4.93
N LEU A 9 51.51 -16.51 -3.88
CA LEU A 9 50.19 -17.16 -3.95
C LEU A 9 49.12 -16.11 -4.27
N LEU A 10 48.58 -16.12 -5.49
CA LEU A 10 47.34 -15.41 -5.84
C LEU A 10 46.14 -16.20 -5.27
N SER A 11 45.51 -15.69 -4.21
CA SER A 11 44.21 -16.19 -3.76
C SER A 11 43.09 -15.52 -4.57
N LEU A 12 42.50 -16.24 -5.52
CA LEU A 12 41.25 -15.85 -6.18
C LEU A 12 40.11 -15.99 -5.16
N ALA A 13 39.57 -14.86 -4.69
CA ALA A 13 38.35 -14.84 -3.91
C ALA A 13 37.15 -15.12 -4.84
N SER A 14 36.56 -16.31 -4.71
CA SER A 14 35.35 -16.70 -5.42
C SER A 14 34.15 -15.89 -4.93
N PHE A 15 33.72 -14.88 -5.69
CA PHE A 15 32.42 -14.23 -5.47
C PHE A 15 31.32 -15.20 -5.88
N GLN A 16 30.73 -15.91 -4.92
CA GLN A 16 29.47 -16.60 -5.14
C GLN A 16 28.33 -15.59 -5.02
N ALA A 17 27.86 -15.09 -6.16
CA ALA A 17 26.61 -14.35 -6.23
C ALA A 17 25.44 -15.32 -5.99
N VAL A 18 24.92 -15.34 -4.77
CA VAL A 18 23.67 -16.05 -4.46
C VAL A 18 22.54 -15.23 -5.09
N LEU A 19 22.04 -15.66 -6.24
CA LEU A 19 20.83 -15.12 -6.84
C LEU A 19 19.63 -15.57 -5.98
N ALA A 20 19.06 -14.65 -5.20
CA ALA A 20 17.77 -14.90 -4.55
C ALA A 20 16.69 -15.10 -5.61
N ALA A 21 15.82 -16.09 -5.40
CA ALA A 21 14.67 -16.31 -6.29
C ALA A 21 13.79 -15.05 -6.33
N PRO A 22 13.22 -14.70 -7.51
CA PRO A 22 12.35 -13.53 -7.61
C PRO A 22 11.15 -13.68 -6.68
N LYS A 23 10.88 -12.63 -5.87
CA LYS A 23 9.73 -12.62 -4.98
C LYS A 23 8.45 -12.50 -5.80
N VAL A 24 7.53 -13.45 -5.61
CA VAL A 24 6.23 -13.45 -6.27
C VAL A 24 5.24 -12.64 -5.44
N TYR A 25 4.63 -11.63 -6.05
CA TYR A 25 3.64 -10.77 -5.41
C TYR A 25 2.24 -11.03 -5.98
N PRO A 26 1.18 -10.90 -5.17
CA PRO A 26 -0.18 -10.86 -5.68
C PRO A 26 -0.38 -9.71 -6.69
N GLU A 27 -1.31 -9.89 -7.61
CA GLU A 27 -1.71 -8.83 -8.51
C GLU A 27 -2.46 -7.73 -7.75
N VAL A 28 -2.09 -6.46 -8.00
CA VAL A 28 -2.87 -5.31 -7.56
C VAL A 28 -3.87 -4.97 -8.66
N THR A 29 -5.16 -5.17 -8.40
CA THR A 29 -6.24 -4.94 -9.34
C THR A 29 -7.00 -3.67 -8.98
N PRO A 30 -6.93 -2.61 -9.81
CA PRO A 30 -7.76 -1.41 -9.67
C PRO A 30 -9.26 -1.70 -9.63
N GLY A 31 -10.00 -0.86 -8.90
CA GLY A 31 -11.45 -0.86 -8.90
C GLY A 31 -12.05 -0.48 -10.26
N PRO A 32 -13.33 -0.83 -10.52
CA PRO A 32 -14.02 -0.45 -11.76
C PRO A 32 -13.95 1.06 -12.03
N GLY A 33 -13.58 1.44 -13.27
CA GLY A 33 -13.47 2.85 -13.69
C GLY A 33 -12.21 3.58 -13.22
N MET A 34 -11.33 2.92 -12.45
CA MET A 34 -10.05 3.49 -12.03
C MET A 34 -8.92 3.15 -13.02
N PRO A 35 -7.86 3.96 -13.12
CA PRO A 35 -6.74 3.68 -14.01
C PRO A 35 -6.07 2.33 -13.72
N SER A 36 -5.76 1.60 -14.77
CA SER A 36 -4.94 0.39 -14.71
C SER A 36 -3.51 0.69 -14.23
N LEU A 37 -2.80 -0.34 -13.76
CA LEU A 37 -1.37 -0.21 -13.45
C LEU A 37 -0.54 0.17 -14.69
N ALA A 38 -0.93 -0.33 -15.87
CA ALA A 38 -0.30 -0.01 -17.14
C ALA A 38 -0.43 1.48 -17.51
N GLU A 39 -1.62 2.06 -17.33
CA GLU A 39 -1.83 3.52 -17.52
C GLU A 39 -0.97 4.37 -16.57
N LEU A 40 -0.61 3.82 -15.41
CA LEU A 40 0.25 4.45 -14.43
C LEU A 40 1.74 4.12 -14.61
N ASN A 41 2.10 3.31 -15.61
CA ASN A 41 3.45 2.81 -15.86
C ASN A 41 4.08 2.16 -14.62
N VAL A 42 3.30 1.35 -13.90
CA VAL A 42 3.77 0.61 -12.71
C VAL A 42 3.35 -0.85 -12.76
N THR A 43 4.05 -1.69 -11.98
CA THR A 43 3.70 -3.10 -11.80
C THR A 43 3.28 -3.38 -10.35
N SER A 44 2.58 -4.50 -10.13
CA SER A 44 2.25 -4.96 -8.78
C SER A 44 3.51 -5.11 -7.93
N ALA A 45 4.57 -5.72 -8.45
CA ALA A 45 5.83 -5.90 -7.73
C ALA A 45 6.42 -4.57 -7.25
N GLN A 46 6.43 -3.54 -8.12
CA GLN A 46 6.90 -2.21 -7.74
C GLN A 46 6.07 -1.61 -6.60
N LEU A 47 4.74 -1.81 -6.58
CA LEU A 47 3.88 -1.32 -5.50
C LEU A 47 4.19 -2.02 -4.16
N TYR A 48 4.48 -3.31 -4.16
CA TYR A 48 4.90 -4.02 -2.94
C TYR A 48 6.33 -3.64 -2.49
N GLU A 49 7.24 -3.41 -3.42
CA GLU A 49 8.65 -3.09 -3.14
C GLU A 49 8.87 -1.67 -2.62
N MET A 50 7.90 -0.77 -2.78
CA MET A 50 7.90 0.55 -2.12
C MET A 50 7.90 0.46 -0.59
N GLY A 51 7.53 -0.70 -0.04
CA GLY A 51 7.58 -0.95 1.40
C GLY A 51 6.53 -0.16 2.17
N ARG A 52 6.66 -0.13 3.50
CA ARG A 52 5.74 0.63 4.35
C ARG A 52 6.01 2.13 4.16
N PRO A 53 4.98 2.96 3.87
CA PRO A 53 5.13 4.41 3.85
C PRO A 53 5.59 4.95 5.21
N ALA A 54 6.21 6.12 5.22
CA ALA A 54 6.40 6.87 6.46
C ALA A 54 5.02 7.18 7.07
N GLU A 55 4.94 7.24 8.40
CA GLU A 55 3.70 7.57 9.10
C GLU A 55 3.12 8.90 8.59
N LEU A 56 1.80 8.98 8.56
CA LEU A 56 1.12 10.19 8.13
C LEU A 56 1.46 11.37 9.04
N ASP A 57 1.76 12.51 8.44
CA ASP A 57 1.78 13.78 9.17
C ASP A 57 0.41 13.98 9.83
N ALA A 58 0.41 14.26 11.14
CA ALA A 58 -0.78 14.56 11.92
C ALA A 58 -1.63 15.66 11.26
N ARG A 59 -0.99 16.61 10.56
CA ARG A 59 -1.68 17.67 9.82
C ARG A 59 -2.44 17.16 8.59
N ALA A 60 -1.93 16.16 7.89
CA ALA A 60 -2.62 15.54 6.75
C ALA A 60 -3.87 14.77 7.23
N LEU A 61 -3.78 14.14 8.40
CA LEU A 61 -4.90 13.45 9.03
C LEU A 61 -5.96 14.41 9.59
N ASP A 62 -5.56 15.49 10.27
CA ASP A 62 -6.49 16.46 10.87
C ASP A 62 -7.31 17.20 9.81
N LEU A 63 -6.76 17.42 8.61
CA LEU A 63 -7.51 18.01 7.49
C LEU A 63 -8.55 17.05 6.89
N GLU A 64 -8.37 15.74 7.08
CA GLU A 64 -9.21 14.71 6.47
C GLU A 64 -10.20 14.07 7.45
N LYS A 65 -9.94 14.12 8.76
CA LYS A 65 -10.70 13.39 9.77
C LYS A 65 -12.01 14.12 10.12
N ARG A 66 -13.16 13.53 9.77
CA ARG A 66 -14.47 13.89 10.35
C ARG A 66 -14.94 12.98 11.49
N PHE A 67 -14.35 11.78 11.59
CA PHE A 67 -14.78 10.75 12.54
C PHE A 67 -13.58 9.98 13.08
N ASP A 68 -13.71 9.44 14.29
CA ASP A 68 -12.73 8.50 14.83
C ASP A 68 -12.71 7.23 13.98
N GLY A 69 -11.54 6.94 13.42
CA GLY A 69 -11.31 5.69 12.70
C GLY A 69 -11.52 4.50 13.63
N LYS A 70 -11.96 3.38 13.07
CA LYS A 70 -12.30 2.17 13.83
C LYS A 70 -11.63 0.96 13.21
N CYS A 71 -10.94 0.18 14.03
CA CYS A 71 -10.48 -1.15 13.65
C CYS A 71 -11.67 -2.12 13.57
N GLY A 72 -11.57 -3.13 12.71
CA GLY A 72 -12.62 -4.14 12.58
C GLY A 72 -12.76 -4.97 13.88
N PRO A 73 -13.94 -5.53 14.19
CA PRO A 73 -14.07 -6.47 15.31
C PRO A 73 -13.23 -7.73 15.05
N ALA A 74 -12.87 -8.44 16.12
CA ALA A 74 -12.07 -9.68 16.05
C ALA A 74 -12.70 -10.79 15.19
N SER A 75 -14.03 -10.75 15.01
CA SER A 75 -14.82 -11.71 14.24
C SER A 75 -14.86 -11.44 12.73
N LEU A 76 -14.39 -10.29 12.25
CA LEU A 76 -14.31 -10.01 10.82
C LEU A 76 -12.98 -10.48 10.23
N PRO A 77 -12.95 -10.82 8.93
CA PRO A 77 -11.71 -11.21 8.26
C PRO A 77 -10.76 -10.01 8.20
N TYR A 78 -9.59 -10.18 8.82
CA TYR A 78 -8.44 -9.32 8.59
C TYR A 78 -7.61 -9.92 7.45
N THR A 79 -6.85 -9.08 6.75
CA THR A 79 -5.99 -9.50 5.64
C THR A 79 -4.53 -9.15 5.91
N ASN A 80 -3.61 -9.64 5.09
CA ASN A 80 -2.20 -9.28 5.19
C ASN A 80 -2.03 -7.77 4.96
N VAL A 81 -1.32 -7.09 5.88
CA VAL A 81 -1.03 -5.66 5.80
C VAL A 81 -0.27 -5.26 4.53
N ASP A 82 0.61 -6.12 4.00
CA ASP A 82 1.39 -5.83 2.79
C ASP A 82 0.49 -5.69 1.56
N ASP A 83 -0.59 -6.46 1.49
CA ASP A 83 -1.61 -6.34 0.43
C ASP A 83 -2.35 -4.99 0.51
N ILE A 84 -2.64 -4.52 1.73
CA ILE A 84 -3.27 -3.22 1.96
C ILE A 84 -2.31 -2.09 1.57
N ILE A 85 -1.02 -2.21 1.93
CA ILE A 85 0.02 -1.24 1.59
C ILE A 85 0.23 -1.15 0.07
N ALA A 86 0.18 -2.27 -0.65
CA ALA A 86 0.26 -2.24 -2.11
C ALA A 86 -0.91 -1.44 -2.72
N CYS A 87 -2.13 -1.62 -2.18
CA CYS A 87 -3.28 -0.80 -2.56
C CYS A 87 -3.14 0.68 -2.16
N TYR A 88 -2.53 0.98 -1.00
CA TYR A 88 -2.18 2.35 -0.63
C TYR A 88 -1.31 3.01 -1.71
N HIS A 89 -0.24 2.33 -2.15
CA HIS A 89 0.70 2.91 -3.13
C HIS A 89 0.02 3.17 -4.47
N TYR A 90 -0.88 2.28 -4.89
CA TYR A 90 -1.69 2.50 -6.08
C TYR A 90 -2.57 3.75 -5.95
N LEU A 91 -3.31 3.90 -4.84
CA LEU A 91 -4.18 5.06 -4.60
C LEU A 91 -3.37 6.36 -4.47
N ASN A 92 -2.21 6.30 -3.82
CA ASN A 92 -1.35 7.46 -3.64
C ASN A 92 -0.75 7.94 -4.97
N LYS A 93 -0.39 7.02 -5.87
CA LYS A 93 0.10 7.36 -7.22
C LYS A 93 -0.94 8.08 -8.09
N LEU A 94 -2.23 7.86 -7.83
CA LEU A 94 -3.30 8.61 -8.49
C LEU A 94 -3.36 10.08 -8.03
N GLY A 95 -2.80 10.41 -6.88
CA GLY A 95 -2.64 11.78 -6.39
C GLY A 95 -3.96 12.55 -6.35
N ASN A 96 -4.04 13.62 -7.16
CA ASN A 96 -5.19 14.54 -7.23
C ASN A 96 -6.31 14.03 -8.15
N LYS A 97 -6.20 12.81 -8.72
CA LYS A 97 -7.32 12.23 -9.45
C LYS A 97 -8.47 12.03 -8.48
N MET A 98 -9.70 12.30 -8.94
CA MET A 98 -10.88 12.06 -8.13
C MET A 98 -11.14 10.55 -8.03
N CYS A 99 -11.19 10.06 -6.80
CA CYS A 99 -11.69 8.75 -6.44
C CYS A 99 -13.13 8.93 -5.97
N SER A 100 -14.07 8.30 -6.67
CA SER A 100 -15.49 8.34 -6.33
C SER A 100 -15.90 7.07 -5.60
N ALA A 101 -16.81 7.22 -4.64
CA ALA A 101 -17.41 6.13 -3.91
C ALA A 101 -18.93 6.29 -3.90
N SER A 102 -19.64 5.20 -4.11
CA SER A 102 -21.07 5.05 -3.85
C SER A 102 -21.24 4.14 -2.63
N TYR A 103 -22.31 3.35 -2.56
CA TYR A 103 -22.42 2.27 -1.58
C TYR A 103 -21.47 1.12 -1.97
N HIS A 104 -20.35 0.98 -1.25
CA HIS A 104 -19.37 -0.11 -1.41
C HIS A 104 -18.59 -0.14 -2.74
N SER A 105 -17.96 0.97 -3.11
CA SER A 105 -17.08 1.00 -4.29
C SER A 105 -15.74 0.34 -3.99
N VAL A 106 -15.41 -0.76 -4.65
CA VAL A 106 -14.04 -1.29 -4.64
C VAL A 106 -13.13 -0.27 -5.29
N MET A 107 -12.10 0.16 -4.57
CA MET A 107 -11.06 1.05 -5.10
C MET A 107 -9.82 0.27 -5.52
N CYS A 108 -9.47 -0.77 -4.77
CA CYS A 108 -8.32 -1.63 -5.08
C CYS A 108 -8.48 -3.00 -4.44
N LYS A 109 -7.95 -4.04 -5.10
CA LYS A 109 -7.76 -5.37 -4.54
C LYS A 109 -6.30 -5.79 -4.67
N ALA A 110 -5.78 -6.50 -3.68
CA ALA A 110 -4.48 -7.16 -3.75
C ALA A 110 -4.52 -8.39 -2.85
N GLY A 111 -4.13 -9.57 -3.34
CA GLY A 111 -4.22 -10.80 -2.54
C GLY A 111 -5.62 -11.02 -1.97
N LYS A 112 -5.75 -11.03 -0.63
CA LYS A 112 -7.06 -11.11 0.07
C LYS A 112 -7.58 -9.73 0.52
N ALA A 113 -6.81 -8.67 0.33
CA ALA A 113 -7.19 -7.32 0.72
C ALA A 113 -8.13 -6.67 -0.29
N HIS A 114 -9.20 -6.08 0.22
CA HIS A 114 -10.12 -5.26 -0.55
C HIS A 114 -10.21 -3.88 0.11
N VAL A 115 -9.81 -2.84 -0.61
CA VAL A 115 -9.98 -1.45 -0.19
C VAL A 115 -11.24 -0.91 -0.83
N PHE A 116 -12.17 -0.44 -0.01
CA PHE A 116 -13.45 0.12 -0.45
C PHE A 116 -13.61 1.57 -0.04
N GLY A 117 -14.29 2.33 -0.89
CA GLY A 117 -14.90 3.60 -0.53
C GLY A 117 -16.39 3.44 -0.23
N THR A 118 -16.90 4.25 0.69
CA THR A 118 -18.33 4.31 0.99
C THR A 118 -18.80 5.76 1.07
N ALA A 119 -19.83 6.10 0.30
CA ALA A 119 -20.60 7.31 0.50
C ALA A 119 -21.51 7.14 1.73
N MET A 120 -21.31 7.95 2.76
CA MET A 120 -22.18 7.97 3.94
C MET A 120 -23.29 9.01 3.73
N HIS A 121 -24.55 8.60 3.84
CA HIS A 121 -25.75 9.47 3.78
C HIS A 121 -26.04 10.14 2.42
N VAL A 122 -25.29 9.82 1.37
CA VAL A 122 -25.51 10.30 -0.01
C VAL A 122 -25.30 9.16 -1.00
N GLU A 123 -25.83 9.29 -2.22
CA GLU A 123 -25.72 8.23 -3.25
C GLU A 123 -24.28 8.03 -3.74
N SER A 124 -23.54 9.12 -3.87
CA SER A 124 -22.13 9.10 -4.22
C SER A 124 -21.39 10.29 -3.61
N THR A 125 -20.10 10.10 -3.40
CA THR A 125 -19.19 11.14 -2.93
C THR A 125 -17.85 10.97 -3.62
N SER A 126 -17.02 12.00 -3.64
CA SER A 126 -15.71 11.93 -4.26
C SER A 126 -14.68 12.76 -3.51
N SER A 127 -13.44 12.27 -3.48
CA SER A 127 -12.30 12.95 -2.89
C SER A 127 -11.05 12.65 -3.72
N TYR A 128 -9.94 13.32 -3.45
CA TYR A 128 -8.68 12.97 -4.12
C TYR A 128 -8.24 11.56 -3.70
N CYS A 129 -7.72 10.78 -4.64
CA CYS A 129 -7.27 9.42 -4.37
C CYS A 129 -6.16 9.37 -3.30
N ARG A 130 -5.33 10.42 -3.18
CA ARG A 130 -4.40 10.54 -2.04
C ARG A 130 -5.09 10.62 -0.67
N HIS A 131 -6.28 11.22 -0.56
CA HIS A 131 -7.02 11.27 0.70
C HIS A 131 -7.55 9.87 1.04
N ALA A 132 -8.04 9.14 0.04
CA ALA A 132 -8.39 7.73 0.23
C ALA A 132 -7.15 6.90 0.64
N ALA A 133 -5.98 7.16 0.06
CA ALA A 133 -4.73 6.53 0.46
C ALA A 133 -4.37 6.86 1.91
N ASN A 134 -4.45 8.13 2.32
CA ASN A 134 -4.22 8.54 3.71
C ASN A 134 -5.16 7.81 4.69
N ALA A 135 -6.45 7.68 4.36
CA ALA A 135 -7.34 6.85 5.17
C ALA A 135 -6.90 5.38 5.28
N VAL A 136 -6.40 4.79 4.19
CA VAL A 136 -5.87 3.42 4.20
C VAL A 136 -4.62 3.33 5.10
N LEU A 137 -3.70 4.29 5.00
CA LEU A 137 -2.48 4.29 5.80
C LEU A 137 -2.78 4.50 7.28
N TRP A 138 -3.76 5.33 7.64
CA TRP A 138 -4.23 5.41 9.03
C TRP A 138 -4.66 4.04 9.57
N VAL A 139 -5.41 3.26 8.79
CA VAL A 139 -5.83 1.91 9.18
C VAL A 139 -4.62 1.00 9.34
N VAL A 140 -3.64 1.07 8.45
CA VAL A 140 -2.37 0.33 8.59
C VAL A 140 -1.67 0.69 9.90
N ASP A 141 -1.59 1.98 10.23
CA ASP A 141 -0.85 2.44 11.42
C ASP A 141 -1.54 2.10 12.74
N HIS A 142 -2.88 2.08 12.76
CA HIS A 142 -3.65 1.95 14.00
C HIS A 142 -4.29 0.58 14.20
N CYS A 143 -4.47 -0.20 13.11
CA CYS A 143 -5.24 -1.44 13.14
C CYS A 143 -4.45 -2.68 12.70
N THR A 144 -3.16 -2.54 12.37
CA THR A 144 -2.30 -3.70 12.14
C THR A 144 -2.00 -4.40 13.46
N ARG A 145 -2.29 -5.70 13.51
CA ARG A 145 -2.02 -6.58 14.64
C ARG A 145 -0.59 -7.12 14.62
N PRO A 146 -0.10 -7.68 15.75
CA PRO A 146 1.25 -8.28 15.80
C PRO A 146 1.49 -9.39 14.76
N ASP A 147 0.44 -10.11 14.36
CA ASP A 147 0.49 -11.17 13.35
C ASP A 147 0.45 -10.65 11.89
N LYS A 148 0.62 -9.33 11.69
CA LYS A 148 0.55 -8.65 10.39
C LYS A 148 -0.82 -8.67 9.72
N SER A 149 -1.86 -9.10 10.42
CA SER A 149 -3.23 -8.95 9.94
C SER A 149 -3.72 -7.53 10.19
N CYS A 150 -4.46 -6.94 9.26
CA CYS A 150 -4.96 -5.57 9.34
C CYS A 150 -6.39 -5.44 8.78
N GLY A 151 -7.17 -4.52 9.35
CA GLY A 151 -8.54 -4.23 8.93
C GLY A 151 -9.19 -3.12 9.76
N GLY A 152 -9.88 -2.19 9.09
CA GLY A 152 -10.52 -1.05 9.73
C GLY A 152 -11.14 -0.09 8.73
N LYS A 153 -11.57 1.07 9.22
CA LYS A 153 -12.14 2.15 8.41
C LYS A 153 -11.79 3.52 9.00
N LEU A 154 -11.58 4.48 8.12
CA LEU A 154 -11.51 5.90 8.45
C LEU A 154 -12.38 6.68 7.46
N ALA A 155 -13.12 7.66 7.95
CA ALA A 155 -13.90 8.56 7.10
C ALA A 155 -13.04 9.78 6.72
N VAL A 156 -13.08 10.15 5.44
CA VAL A 156 -12.37 11.31 4.89
C VAL A 156 -13.32 12.39 4.39
N VAL A 157 -12.87 13.64 4.38
CA VAL A 157 -13.61 14.76 3.79
C VAL A 157 -13.70 14.59 2.26
N PRO A 158 -14.89 14.73 1.65
CA PRO A 158 -14.99 14.82 0.20
C PRO A 158 -14.38 16.13 -0.31
N SER A 159 -13.58 16.06 -1.38
CA SER A 159 -12.98 17.26 -2.01
C SER A 159 -14.03 18.13 -2.71
N VAL A 160 -15.22 17.59 -2.95
CA VAL A 160 -16.38 18.33 -3.45
C VAL A 160 -17.45 18.29 -2.37
N LEU A 161 -17.50 19.35 -1.56
CA LEU A 161 -18.69 19.67 -0.78
C LEU A 161 -19.70 20.31 -1.74
N PRO A 162 -21.01 19.97 -1.68
CA PRO A 162 -22.03 20.88 -2.18
C PRO A 162 -21.98 22.21 -1.41
#